data_AF-A0A7R9GFW6-F1
#
_entry.id   AF-A0A7R9GFW6-F1
#
_cell.length_a   1.000
_cell.length_b   1.000
_cell.length_c   1.000
_cell.angle_alpha   90.00
_cell.angle_beta   90.00
_cell.angle_gamma   90.00
#
_symmetry.space_group_name_H-M   'P 1'
#
loop_
_entity.id
_entity.type
_entity.pdbx_description
1 polymer ?
#
loop_
_entity_poly.entity_id
_entity_poly.type
_entity_poly.pdbx_seq_one_letter_code
_entity_poly.pdbx_strand_id
1 'polypeptide(L)'
;MFCPVDETFLYTSESVGEGHPDKICDQISDAILDAHLVQDPSAKVACETLAKGGLILLAGEINSNANVNYQEVVKRTLRNIGYDEERKGLNADTCSVLTVLNGQSSEIANGVYVNKDSMDLAAGDQGLMFGYATDETPELLPITLLLAHQLNMKLAELRKTNLFSWAWPDSKTQVTCEYLNSSGSMVPKRVHTVVVSGAYAARWVAKSLIAAGLCRRCLIQVSYAIAIPEPVSITVFHFGTSKTGLTQADLQRIVRHNFDLRPGAIIRDLGLTRPIYFKTAKYGHFGNPSFPWETPKPLQMPDGL
;
A
#
# COMPACT_ATOMS: atom_id res chain seq x y z
N MET A 1 -18.01 -2.67 -16.25
CA MET A 1 -16.76 -2.22 -16.88
C MET A 1 -17.06 -2.01 -18.37
N PHE A 2 -16.75 -0.85 -18.95
CA PHE A 2 -17.18 -0.46 -20.31
C PHE A 2 -16.13 -0.71 -21.40
N CYS A 3 -15.34 -1.78 -21.29
CA CYS A 3 -14.42 -2.14 -22.37
C CYS A 3 -15.23 -2.84 -23.48
N PRO A 4 -15.15 -2.41 -24.75
CA PRO A 4 -15.76 -3.14 -25.86
C PRO A 4 -15.26 -4.59 -25.95
N VAL A 5 -16.06 -5.46 -26.56
CA VAL A 5 -15.65 -6.84 -26.84
C VAL A 5 -14.45 -6.81 -27.79
N ASP A 6 -13.49 -7.71 -27.55
CA ASP A 6 -12.23 -7.88 -28.28
C ASP A 6 -11.25 -6.70 -28.15
N GLU A 7 -11.50 -5.77 -27.23
CA GLU A 7 -10.55 -4.72 -26.88
C GLU A 7 -9.76 -5.05 -25.61
N THR A 8 -8.55 -4.52 -25.55
CA THR A 8 -7.67 -4.61 -24.38
C THR A 8 -7.78 -3.39 -23.49
N PHE A 9 -7.69 -3.58 -22.18
CA PHE A 9 -7.63 -2.50 -21.21
C PHE A 9 -6.62 -2.80 -20.11
N LEU A 10 -6.20 -1.76 -19.38
CA LEU A 10 -5.35 -1.89 -18.20
C LEU A 10 -6.22 -1.80 -16.94
N TYR A 11 -6.01 -2.74 -16.02
CA TYR A 11 -6.61 -2.71 -14.69
C TYR A 11 -5.56 -2.84 -13.62
N THR A 12 -5.77 -2.16 -12.51
CA THR A 12 -4.78 -2.03 -11.44
C THR A 12 -5.41 -2.31 -10.10
N SER A 13 -4.72 -3.10 -9.28
CA SER A 13 -5.03 -3.28 -7.86
C SER A 13 -3.79 -2.96 -7.03
N GLU A 14 -4.01 -2.57 -5.78
CA GLU A 14 -2.95 -2.32 -4.81
C GLU A 14 -3.17 -3.10 -3.52
N SER A 15 -2.11 -3.20 -2.73
CA SER A 15 -2.11 -3.81 -1.41
C SER A 15 -1.06 -3.11 -0.55
N VAL A 16 -1.30 -3.09 0.75
CA VAL A 16 -0.34 -2.64 1.76
C VAL A 16 0.01 -3.79 2.70
N GLY A 17 1.23 -3.79 3.23
CA GLY A 17 1.71 -4.83 4.14
C GLY A 17 1.24 -4.66 5.58
N GLU A 18 1.56 -5.65 6.42
CA GLU A 18 1.18 -5.70 7.83
C GLU A 18 1.69 -4.52 8.67
N GLY A 19 2.73 -3.81 8.23
CA GLY A 19 3.23 -2.63 8.90
C GLY A 19 2.65 -1.30 8.42
N HIS A 20 1.75 -1.29 7.44
CA HIS A 20 1.08 -0.05 7.07
C HIS A 20 0.23 0.46 8.24
N PRO A 21 0.25 1.76 8.59
CA PRO A 21 -0.44 2.27 9.77
C PRO A 21 -1.92 1.91 9.82
N ASP A 22 -2.63 1.96 8.68
CA ASP A 22 -4.03 1.54 8.64
C ASP A 22 -4.18 0.04 8.94
N LYS A 23 -3.26 -0.81 8.45
CA LYS A 23 -3.27 -2.24 8.76
C LYS A 23 -2.79 -2.57 10.17
N ILE A 24 -1.99 -1.73 10.79
CA ILE A 24 -1.69 -1.83 12.23
C ILE A 24 -2.98 -1.63 13.02
N CYS A 25 -3.78 -0.61 12.67
CA CYS A 25 -5.07 -0.36 13.32
C CYS A 25 -6.01 -1.56 13.17
N ASP A 26 -6.19 -2.07 11.95
CA ASP A 26 -7.02 -3.26 11.68
C ASP A 26 -6.58 -4.46 12.54
N GLN A 27 -5.28 -4.79 12.51
CA GLN A 27 -4.74 -5.93 13.26
C GLN A 27 -4.87 -5.77 14.77
N ILE A 28 -4.74 -4.54 15.29
CA ILE A 28 -4.94 -4.28 16.72
C ILE A 28 -6.41 -4.44 17.08
N SER A 29 -7.32 -3.85 16.32
CA SER A 29 -8.77 -3.97 16.54
C SER A 29 -9.22 -5.44 16.54
N ASP A 30 -8.77 -6.23 15.56
CA ASP A 30 -9.09 -7.66 15.49
C ASP A 30 -8.43 -8.46 16.61
N ALA A 31 -7.19 -8.12 17.01
CA ALA A 31 -6.54 -8.79 18.15
C ALA A 31 -7.27 -8.53 19.48
N ILE A 32 -7.90 -7.37 19.63
CA ILE A 32 -8.76 -7.04 20.78
C ILE A 32 -10.05 -7.86 20.71
N LEU A 33 -10.70 -7.91 19.55
CA LEU A 33 -11.87 -8.78 19.30
C LEU A 33 -11.58 -10.24 19.67
N ASP A 34 -10.49 -10.81 19.15
CA ASP A 34 -10.09 -12.19 19.42
C ASP A 34 -9.83 -12.42 20.91
N ALA A 35 -9.18 -11.48 21.60
CA ALA A 35 -8.89 -11.59 23.03
C ALA A 35 -10.17 -11.63 23.89
N HIS A 36 -11.25 -10.97 23.43
CA HIS A 36 -12.58 -11.09 24.02
C HIS A 36 -13.23 -12.43 23.67
N LEU A 37 -13.29 -12.80 22.39
CA LEU A 37 -13.98 -14.01 21.93
C LEU A 37 -13.40 -15.30 22.51
N VAL A 38 -12.09 -15.34 22.78
CA VAL A 38 -11.43 -16.49 23.44
C VAL A 38 -11.99 -16.75 24.85
N GLN A 39 -12.37 -15.70 25.58
CA GLN A 39 -12.87 -15.80 26.96
C GLN A 39 -14.41 -15.75 27.03
N ASP A 40 -15.03 -15.04 26.09
CA ASP A 40 -16.46 -14.79 26.01
C ASP A 40 -16.90 -14.85 24.54
N PRO A 41 -17.33 -16.04 24.05
CA PRO A 41 -17.81 -16.21 22.68
C PRO A 41 -19.05 -15.38 22.33
N SER A 42 -19.73 -14.81 23.34
CA SER A 42 -20.90 -13.96 23.17
C SER A 42 -20.58 -12.47 23.15
N ALA A 43 -19.30 -12.10 23.27
CA ALA A 43 -18.85 -10.71 23.28
C ALA A 43 -19.37 -9.91 22.07
N LYS A 44 -19.69 -8.65 22.31
CA LYS A 44 -20.03 -7.66 21.27
C LYS A 44 -18.93 -6.62 21.29
N VAL A 45 -18.17 -6.53 20.20
CA VAL A 45 -16.97 -5.69 20.11
C VAL A 45 -17.06 -4.84 18.87
N ALA A 46 -17.02 -3.52 19.06
CA ALA A 46 -16.80 -2.52 18.03
C ALA A 46 -15.61 -1.66 18.49
N CYS A 47 -14.40 -2.17 18.25
CA CYS A 47 -13.15 -1.53 18.67
C CYS A 47 -12.48 -0.86 17.48
N GLU A 48 -12.41 0.47 17.52
CA GLU A 48 -11.68 1.30 16.57
C GLU A 48 -10.26 1.58 17.08
N THR A 49 -9.29 1.57 16.18
CA THR A 49 -7.90 1.87 16.52
C THR A 49 -7.37 3.05 15.71
N LEU A 50 -6.71 3.99 16.39
CA LEU A 50 -5.96 5.09 15.77
C LEU A 50 -4.49 4.97 16.16
N ALA A 51 -3.58 5.04 15.18
CA ALA A 51 -2.14 4.99 15.39
C ALA A 51 -1.44 6.26 14.87
N LYS A 52 -0.69 6.96 15.73
CA LYS A 52 0.09 8.14 15.34
C LYS A 52 1.23 8.44 16.31
N GLY A 53 2.47 8.57 15.79
CA GLY A 53 3.58 9.20 16.51
C GLY A 53 3.84 8.61 17.90
N GLY A 54 3.85 7.27 18.02
CA GLY A 54 4.01 6.56 19.29
C GLY A 54 2.75 6.42 20.14
N LEU A 55 1.61 6.99 19.72
CA LEU A 55 0.30 6.80 20.35
C LEU A 55 -0.51 5.73 19.61
N ILE A 56 -1.08 4.80 20.36
CA ILE A 56 -2.19 3.92 19.98
C ILE A 56 -3.41 4.32 20.81
N LEU A 57 -4.50 4.69 20.16
CA LEU A 57 -5.78 4.98 20.80
C LEU A 57 -6.77 3.89 20.41
N LEU A 58 -7.30 3.19 21.40
CA LEU A 58 -8.45 2.30 21.27
C LEU A 58 -9.71 3.08 21.63
N ALA A 59 -10.73 3.07 20.77
CA ALA A 59 -12.00 3.74 21.00
C ALA A 59 -13.18 2.85 20.55
N GLY A 60 -14.37 3.09 21.09
CA GLY A 60 -15.58 2.39 20.66
C GLY A 60 -16.29 1.67 21.81
N GLU A 61 -16.94 0.56 21.49
CA GLU A 61 -17.95 -0.08 22.33
C GLU A 61 -17.68 -1.58 22.51
N ILE A 62 -17.57 -2.02 23.76
CA ILE A 62 -17.32 -3.42 24.11
C ILE A 62 -18.27 -3.87 25.22
N ASN A 63 -19.12 -4.84 24.91
CA ASN A 63 -19.90 -5.59 25.89
C ASN A 63 -19.38 -7.01 25.97
N SER A 64 -18.67 -7.33 27.05
CA SER A 64 -18.09 -8.67 27.26
C SER A 64 -17.80 -8.92 28.73
N ASN A 65 -17.86 -10.19 29.14
CA ASN A 65 -17.43 -10.67 30.46
C ASN A 65 -15.92 -10.99 30.53
N ALA A 66 -15.20 -10.87 29.42
CA ALA A 66 -13.77 -11.18 29.36
C ALA A 66 -12.94 -10.16 30.14
N ASN A 67 -11.87 -10.64 30.78
CA ASN A 67 -10.87 -9.77 31.40
C ASN A 67 -9.66 -9.66 30.46
N VAL A 68 -9.65 -8.63 29.61
CA VAL A 68 -8.62 -8.45 28.58
C VAL A 68 -7.62 -7.37 29.00
N ASN A 69 -6.33 -7.72 28.98
CA ASN A 69 -5.26 -6.74 29.14
C ASN A 69 -4.95 -6.08 27.77
N TYR A 70 -5.63 -4.98 27.48
CA TYR A 70 -5.48 -4.28 26.19
C TYR A 70 -4.06 -3.79 25.92
N GLN A 71 -3.33 -3.35 26.95
CA GLN A 71 -1.93 -2.94 26.81
C GLN A 71 -1.09 -4.09 26.25
N GLU A 72 -1.20 -5.27 26.85
CA GLU A 72 -0.41 -6.42 26.41
C GLU A 72 -0.82 -6.90 25.02
N VAL A 73 -2.12 -6.91 24.70
CA VAL A 73 -2.61 -7.27 23.36
C VAL A 73 -2.01 -6.33 22.30
N VAL A 74 -2.11 -5.02 22.50
CA VAL A 74 -1.55 -4.01 21.57
C VAL A 74 -0.05 -4.21 21.40
N LYS A 75 0.70 -4.31 22.50
CA LYS A 75 2.17 -4.43 22.46
C LYS A 75 2.60 -5.71 21.78
N ARG A 76 1.96 -6.84 22.06
CA ARG A 76 2.21 -8.12 21.40
C ARG A 76 1.93 -8.04 19.90
N THR A 77 0.82 -7.43 19.49
CA THR A 77 0.49 -7.23 18.07
C THR A 77 1.56 -6.40 17.35
N LEU A 78 1.99 -5.28 17.94
CA LEU A 78 3.06 -4.45 17.37
C LEU A 78 4.40 -5.20 17.26
N ARG A 79 4.77 -6.01 18.26
CA ARG A 79 5.97 -6.86 18.20
C ARG A 79 5.87 -7.90 17.08
N ASN A 80 4.71 -8.55 16.91
CA ASN A 80 4.48 -9.53 15.86
C ASN A 80 4.58 -8.93 14.45
N ILE A 81 4.14 -7.68 14.29
CA ILE A 81 4.31 -6.90 13.05
C ILE A 81 5.79 -6.53 12.83
N GLY A 82 6.54 -6.28 13.91
CA GLY A 82 7.97 -5.98 13.90
C GLY A 82 8.33 -4.53 14.23
N TYR A 83 7.44 -3.82 14.93
CA TYR A 83 7.69 -2.50 15.52
C TYR A 83 8.20 -2.64 16.95
N ASP A 84 9.49 -2.89 17.10
CA ASP A 84 10.21 -3.23 18.33
C ASP A 84 11.40 -2.30 18.62
N GLU A 85 11.59 -1.25 17.81
CA GLU A 85 12.71 -0.33 17.89
C GLU A 85 12.30 1.09 17.46
N GLU A 86 12.76 2.12 18.17
CA GLU A 86 12.43 3.53 17.90
C GLU A 86 12.67 3.97 16.45
N ARG A 87 13.78 3.51 15.85
CA ARG A 87 14.17 3.90 14.49
C ARG A 87 13.18 3.48 13.41
N LYS A 88 12.26 2.54 13.73
CA LYS A 88 11.20 2.08 12.83
C LYS A 88 9.99 3.02 12.81
N GLY A 89 9.99 4.08 13.63
CA GLY A 89 8.92 5.09 13.69
C GLY A 89 7.75 4.75 14.63
N LEU A 90 7.73 3.52 15.16
CA LEU A 90 6.85 3.05 16.22
C LEU A 90 7.57 1.92 16.96
N ASN A 91 7.36 1.81 18.27
CA ASN A 91 7.97 0.79 19.10
C ASN A 91 6.97 0.29 20.14
N ALA A 92 6.73 -1.01 20.18
CA ALA A 92 5.80 -1.67 21.09
C ALA A 92 6.14 -1.42 22.57
N ASP A 93 7.41 -1.25 22.92
CA ASP A 93 7.82 -1.13 24.32
C ASP A 93 7.59 0.28 24.88
N THR A 94 7.67 1.30 24.03
CA THR A 94 7.61 2.72 24.42
C THR A 94 6.33 3.43 23.97
N CYS A 95 5.51 2.80 23.12
CA CYS A 95 4.26 3.40 22.67
C CYS A 95 3.30 3.66 23.85
N SER A 96 2.61 4.78 23.80
CA SER A 96 1.48 5.05 24.69
C SER A 96 0.24 4.36 24.14
N VAL A 97 -0.46 3.61 25.00
CA VAL A 97 -1.78 3.05 24.65
C VAL A 97 -2.84 3.73 25.51
N LEU A 98 -3.79 4.41 24.86
CA LEU A 98 -4.93 5.06 25.48
C LEU A 98 -6.21 4.32 25.12
N THR A 99 -7.16 4.26 26.05
CA THR A 99 -8.43 3.55 25.89
C THR A 99 -9.59 4.49 26.18
N VAL A 100 -10.50 4.61 25.23
CA VAL A 100 -11.77 5.34 25.32
C VAL A 100 -12.88 4.38 24.90
N LEU A 101 -13.03 3.31 25.68
CA LEU A 101 -13.96 2.20 25.43
C LEU A 101 -15.12 2.28 26.41
N ASN A 102 -16.34 2.18 25.90
CA ASN A 102 -17.58 2.17 26.70
C ASN A 102 -18.38 0.89 26.45
N GLY A 103 -19.46 0.69 27.20
CA GLY A 103 -20.46 -0.30 26.82
C GLY A 103 -21.25 0.15 25.59
N GLN A 104 -21.72 -0.82 24.81
CA GLN A 104 -22.63 -0.61 23.69
C GLN A 104 -23.94 0.05 24.14
N SER A 105 -24.49 0.92 23.30
CA SER A 105 -25.82 1.52 23.51
C SER A 105 -26.89 0.45 23.75
N SER A 106 -27.74 0.69 24.76
CA SER A 106 -28.84 -0.19 25.09
C SER A 106 -29.91 -0.22 23.99
N GLU A 107 -30.12 0.88 23.26
CA GLU A 107 -31.00 0.92 22.11
C GLU A 107 -30.52 -0.01 20.99
N ILE A 108 -29.22 0.00 20.68
CA ILE A 108 -28.61 -0.89 19.69
C ILE A 108 -28.72 -2.34 20.18
N ALA A 109 -28.37 -2.62 21.44
CA ALA A 109 -28.44 -3.96 22.00
C ALA A 109 -29.86 -4.55 21.92
N ASN A 110 -30.88 -3.76 22.27
CA ASN A 110 -32.30 -4.13 22.16
C ASN A 110 -32.75 -4.36 20.71
N GLY A 111 -32.26 -3.53 19.78
CA GLY A 111 -32.50 -3.70 18.35
C GLY A 111 -31.89 -4.96 17.78
N VAL A 112 -30.75 -5.43 18.32
CA VAL A 112 -29.92 -6.46 17.68
C VAL A 112 -30.07 -7.84 18.32
N TYR A 113 -29.95 -7.98 19.65
CA TYR A 113 -29.83 -9.30 20.29
C TYR A 113 -30.55 -9.49 21.64
N VAL A 114 -30.91 -8.43 22.37
CA VAL A 114 -31.53 -8.61 23.70
C VAL A 114 -32.92 -9.24 23.55
N ASN A 115 -33.15 -10.32 24.31
CA ASN A 115 -34.39 -11.11 24.28
C ASN A 115 -34.75 -11.66 22.89
N LYS A 116 -33.76 -11.88 22.02
CA LYS A 116 -33.94 -12.52 20.70
C LYS A 116 -33.24 -13.87 20.67
N ASP A 117 -33.86 -14.83 19.99
CA ASP A 117 -33.22 -16.10 19.70
C ASP A 117 -32.08 -15.91 18.69
N SER A 118 -31.10 -16.83 18.71
CA SER A 118 -29.90 -16.75 17.87
C SER A 118 -30.18 -16.65 16.36
N MET A 119 -31.29 -17.23 15.89
CA MET A 119 -31.72 -17.17 14.49
C MET A 119 -32.46 -15.86 14.13
N ASP A 120 -32.90 -15.10 15.14
CA ASP A 120 -33.65 -13.86 15.00
C ASP A 120 -32.81 -12.60 15.30
N LEU A 121 -31.48 -12.77 15.40
CA LEU A 121 -30.55 -11.66 15.55
C LEU A 121 -30.67 -10.72 14.35
N ALA A 122 -30.82 -9.42 14.62
CA ALA A 122 -30.93 -8.42 13.57
C ALA A 122 -29.54 -7.91 13.15
N ALA A 123 -29.45 -7.28 11.97
CA ALA A 123 -28.25 -6.56 11.58
C ALA A 123 -27.96 -5.42 12.56
N GLY A 124 -26.67 -5.21 12.88
CA GLY A 124 -26.23 -4.16 13.81
C GLY A 124 -26.44 -2.73 13.31
N ASP A 125 -26.47 -2.57 11.99
CA ASP A 125 -26.71 -1.30 11.30
C ASP A 125 -27.23 -1.57 9.87
N GLN A 126 -27.67 -0.52 9.18
CA GLN A 126 -27.97 -0.57 7.76
C GLN A 126 -26.69 -0.75 6.93
N GLY A 127 -26.79 -1.48 5.81
CA GLY A 127 -25.65 -1.69 4.93
C GLY A 127 -26.03 -2.33 3.61
N LEU A 128 -25.09 -2.29 2.67
CA LEU A 128 -25.16 -2.98 1.39
C LEU A 128 -23.85 -3.73 1.17
N MET A 129 -23.94 -4.97 0.72
CA MET A 129 -22.80 -5.87 0.60
C MET A 129 -22.70 -6.38 -0.84
N PHE A 130 -21.47 -6.48 -1.33
CA PHE A 130 -21.17 -7.08 -2.64
C PHE A 130 -20.20 -8.24 -2.44
N GLY A 131 -20.48 -9.37 -3.08
CA GLY A 131 -19.54 -10.47 -3.25
C GLY A 131 -19.04 -10.49 -4.70
N TYR A 132 -17.76 -10.77 -4.90
CA TYR A 132 -17.17 -10.94 -6.23
C TYR A 132 -16.21 -12.13 -6.23
N ALA A 133 -16.30 -12.95 -7.28
CA ALA A 133 -15.40 -14.06 -7.55
C ALA A 133 -15.16 -14.13 -9.07
N THR A 134 -13.97 -14.58 -9.46
CA THR A 134 -13.55 -14.69 -10.86
C THR A 134 -12.67 -15.91 -11.05
N ASP A 135 -12.75 -16.61 -12.16
CA ASP A 135 -11.95 -17.81 -12.46
C ASP A 135 -10.55 -17.49 -13.00
N GLU A 136 -10.13 -16.22 -12.95
CA GLU A 136 -8.78 -15.77 -13.30
C GLU A 136 -7.67 -16.52 -12.56
N THR A 137 -7.93 -16.98 -11.33
CA THR A 137 -6.98 -17.70 -10.49
C THR A 137 -7.65 -18.86 -9.72
N PRO A 138 -6.88 -19.86 -9.25
CA PRO A 138 -7.42 -20.96 -8.43
C PRO A 138 -8.10 -20.51 -7.14
N GLU A 139 -7.68 -19.37 -6.57
CA GLU A 139 -8.23 -18.74 -5.37
C GLU A 139 -9.55 -17.99 -5.63
N LEU A 140 -9.99 -17.96 -6.89
CA LEU A 140 -11.17 -17.24 -7.36
C LEU A 140 -11.11 -15.71 -7.16
N LEU A 141 -9.89 -15.14 -7.23
CA LEU A 141 -9.62 -13.71 -7.04
C LEU A 141 -9.11 -13.06 -8.34
N PRO A 142 -9.29 -11.74 -8.52
CA PRO A 142 -8.63 -11.02 -9.61
C PRO A 142 -7.10 -11.16 -9.51
N ILE A 143 -6.43 -11.52 -10.61
CA ILE A 143 -4.98 -11.76 -10.58
C ILE A 143 -4.18 -10.51 -10.15
N THR A 144 -4.68 -9.30 -10.46
CA THR A 144 -4.04 -8.04 -10.03
C THR A 144 -4.01 -7.91 -8.51
N LEU A 145 -5.09 -8.28 -7.83
CA LEU A 145 -5.21 -8.19 -6.38
C LEU A 145 -4.38 -9.29 -5.70
N LEU A 146 -4.49 -10.52 -6.19
CA LEU A 146 -3.76 -11.67 -5.65
C LEU A 146 -2.24 -11.41 -5.68
N LEU A 147 -1.72 -10.94 -6.81
CA LEU A 147 -0.29 -10.64 -6.95
C LEU A 147 0.15 -9.50 -6.02
N ALA A 148 -0.65 -8.45 -5.85
CA ALA A 148 -0.33 -7.37 -4.91
C ALA A 148 -0.25 -7.89 -3.46
N HIS A 149 -1.19 -8.75 -3.04
CA HIS A 149 -1.13 -9.39 -1.72
C HIS A 149 0.10 -10.28 -1.56
N GLN A 150 0.36 -11.17 -2.53
CA GLN A 150 1.49 -12.09 -2.49
C GLN A 150 2.84 -11.36 -2.42
N LEU A 151 2.98 -10.20 -3.09
CA LEU A 151 4.18 -9.37 -2.99
C LEU A 151 4.39 -8.85 -1.56
N ASN A 152 3.36 -8.31 -0.90
CA ASN A 152 3.48 -7.86 0.49
C ASN A 152 3.74 -9.03 1.45
N MET A 153 3.07 -10.17 1.26
CA MET A 153 3.31 -11.37 2.07
C MET A 153 4.76 -11.83 1.95
N LYS A 154 5.30 -11.87 0.72
CA LYS A 154 6.69 -12.26 0.50
C LYS A 154 7.66 -11.26 1.10
N LEU A 155 7.41 -9.96 1.00
CA LEU A 155 8.22 -8.93 1.67
C LEU A 155 8.25 -9.11 3.19
N ALA A 156 7.10 -9.40 3.81
CA ALA A 156 7.00 -9.66 5.25
C ALA A 156 7.75 -10.95 5.66
N GLU A 157 7.62 -12.04 4.89
CA GLU A 157 8.34 -13.29 5.09
C GLU A 157 9.86 -13.07 5.05
N LEU A 158 10.35 -12.41 4.00
CA LEU A 158 11.79 -12.16 3.81
C LEU A 158 12.36 -11.25 4.91
N ARG A 159 11.57 -10.28 5.39
CA ARG A 159 11.91 -9.47 6.56
C ARG A 159 11.99 -10.31 7.84
N LYS A 160 10.94 -11.08 8.14
CA LYS A 160 10.82 -11.88 9.38
C LYS A 160 11.85 -13.00 9.47
N THR A 161 12.25 -13.58 8.34
CA THR A 161 13.33 -14.57 8.23
C THR A 161 14.72 -13.94 8.22
N ASN A 162 14.82 -12.61 8.36
CA ASN A 162 16.05 -11.84 8.35
C ASN A 162 16.87 -11.93 7.04
N LEU A 163 16.30 -12.49 5.96
CA LEU A 163 16.94 -12.48 4.65
C LEU A 163 16.99 -11.05 4.10
N PHE A 164 15.93 -10.28 4.35
CA PHE A 164 15.89 -8.82 4.17
C PHE A 164 15.99 -8.16 5.55
N SER A 165 17.14 -8.34 6.22
CA SER A 165 17.43 -7.75 7.54
C SER A 165 17.35 -6.23 7.59
N TRP A 166 17.48 -5.60 6.43
CA TRP A 166 17.31 -4.17 6.21
C TRP A 166 15.84 -3.73 6.22
N ALA A 167 14.89 -4.66 6.12
CA ALA A 167 13.49 -4.31 5.95
C ALA A 167 12.77 -3.95 7.23
N TRP A 168 11.99 -2.87 7.19
CA TRP A 168 11.02 -2.51 8.23
C TRP A 168 9.60 -2.88 7.80
N PRO A 169 8.62 -2.82 8.72
CA PRO A 169 7.29 -3.39 8.47
C PRO A 169 6.43 -2.71 7.39
N ASP A 170 6.53 -1.38 7.19
CA ASP A 170 5.66 -0.65 6.25
C ASP A 170 6.03 -0.94 4.79
N SER A 171 5.03 -1.29 3.97
CA SER A 171 5.19 -1.64 2.56
C SER A 171 3.90 -1.42 1.77
N LYS A 172 4.07 -1.13 0.46
CA LYS A 172 2.99 -0.93 -0.51
C LYS A 172 3.37 -1.58 -1.83
N THR A 173 2.41 -2.23 -2.46
CA THR A 173 2.56 -2.90 -3.75
C THR A 173 1.39 -2.54 -4.65
N GLN A 174 1.65 -2.35 -5.94
CA GLN A 174 0.60 -2.13 -6.93
C GLN A 174 0.90 -2.95 -8.18
N VAL A 175 -0.11 -3.63 -8.73
CA VAL A 175 0.01 -4.48 -9.91
C VAL A 175 -1.01 -4.03 -10.95
N THR A 176 -0.52 -3.71 -12.14
CA THR A 176 -1.33 -3.42 -13.32
C THR A 176 -1.23 -4.59 -14.29
N CYS A 177 -2.35 -5.15 -14.70
CA CYS A 177 -2.42 -6.16 -15.75
C CYS A 177 -3.13 -5.60 -17.00
N GLU A 178 -2.70 -6.08 -18.15
CA GLU A 178 -3.44 -5.94 -19.40
C GLU A 178 -4.45 -7.10 -19.50
N TYR A 179 -5.71 -6.73 -19.71
CA TYR A 179 -6.83 -7.65 -19.86
C TYR A 179 -7.39 -7.53 -21.28
N LEU A 180 -7.95 -8.63 -21.78
CA LEU A 180 -8.77 -8.69 -22.99
C LEU A 180 -10.22 -8.94 -22.58
N ASN A 181 -11.15 -8.13 -23.08
CA ASN A 181 -12.57 -8.46 -22.96
C ASN A 181 -12.95 -9.49 -24.03
N SER A 182 -12.94 -10.78 -23.67
CA SER A 182 -13.40 -11.86 -24.53
C SER A 182 -14.89 -12.11 -24.29
N SER A 183 -15.73 -11.43 -25.06
CA SER A 183 -17.20 -11.58 -25.01
C SER A 183 -17.82 -11.44 -23.61
N GLY A 184 -17.33 -10.49 -22.82
CA GLY A 184 -17.76 -10.23 -21.44
C GLY A 184 -16.89 -10.90 -20.37
N SER A 185 -16.03 -11.86 -20.74
CA SER A 185 -15.02 -12.42 -19.84
C SER A 185 -13.74 -11.57 -19.85
N MET A 186 -13.27 -11.17 -18.67
CA MET A 186 -12.06 -10.37 -18.52
C MET A 186 -10.85 -11.30 -18.40
N VAL A 187 -10.16 -11.55 -19.51
CA VAL A 187 -9.04 -12.50 -19.56
C VAL A 187 -7.71 -11.78 -19.35
N PRO A 188 -6.95 -12.04 -18.28
CA PRO A 188 -5.64 -11.45 -18.07
C PRO A 188 -4.66 -11.95 -19.13
N LYS A 189 -3.96 -11.02 -19.79
CA LYS A 189 -3.00 -11.32 -20.86
C LYS A 189 -1.56 -11.30 -20.37
N ARG A 190 -1.21 -10.29 -19.58
CA ARG A 190 0.11 -10.14 -18.97
C ARG A 190 0.10 -9.14 -17.83
N VAL A 191 1.05 -9.30 -16.91
CA VAL A 191 1.41 -8.23 -15.97
C VAL A 191 2.09 -7.11 -16.77
N HIS A 192 1.52 -5.91 -16.72
CA HIS A 192 2.03 -4.73 -17.40
C HIS A 192 2.99 -3.93 -16.51
N THR A 193 2.62 -3.69 -15.25
CA THR A 193 3.41 -2.88 -14.30
C THR A 193 3.36 -3.51 -12.92
N VAL A 194 4.49 -3.50 -12.23
CA VAL A 194 4.56 -3.75 -10.78
C VAL A 194 5.24 -2.55 -10.12
N VAL A 195 4.66 -1.99 -9.06
CA VAL A 195 5.25 -0.88 -8.29
C VAL A 195 5.49 -1.32 -6.86
N VAL A 196 6.72 -1.09 -6.39
CA VAL A 196 7.14 -1.15 -4.98
C VAL A 196 7.86 0.18 -4.73
N SER A 197 7.24 1.07 -3.94
CA SER A 197 7.24 2.55 -4.07
C SER A 197 8.56 3.33 -4.28
N GLY A 198 8.46 4.39 -5.13
CA GLY A 198 9.41 5.51 -5.38
C GLY A 198 8.88 6.62 -6.34
N ALA A 199 7.61 7.05 -6.18
CA ALA A 199 6.78 7.62 -7.26
C ALA A 199 7.18 9.00 -7.84
N TYR A 200 7.57 10.00 -7.04
CA TYR A 200 7.84 11.35 -7.56
C TYR A 200 9.11 11.42 -8.41
N ALA A 201 10.15 10.69 -8.02
CA ALA A 201 11.37 10.61 -8.79
C ALA A 201 11.14 9.88 -10.12
N ALA A 202 10.32 8.82 -10.13
CA ALA A 202 9.94 8.13 -11.36
C ALA A 202 9.24 9.06 -12.36
N ARG A 203 8.34 9.95 -11.89
CA ARG A 203 7.74 10.99 -12.72
C ARG A 203 8.77 11.97 -13.27
N TRP A 204 9.67 12.45 -12.41
CA TRP A 204 10.71 13.41 -12.79
C TRP A 204 11.64 12.84 -13.87
N VAL A 205 12.07 11.58 -13.73
CA VAL A 205 12.87 10.86 -14.73
C VAL A 205 12.10 10.72 -16.04
N ALA A 206 10.87 10.22 -16.01
CA ALA A 206 10.05 10.01 -17.21
C ALA A 206 9.84 11.32 -17.99
N LYS A 207 9.52 12.41 -17.29
CA LYS A 207 9.32 13.73 -17.89
C LYS A 207 10.61 14.27 -18.51
N SER A 208 11.76 14.03 -17.86
CA SER A 208 13.07 14.45 -18.34
C SER A 208 13.50 13.72 -19.62
N LEU A 209 13.27 12.40 -19.70
CA LEU A 209 13.57 11.62 -20.92
C LEU A 209 12.73 12.08 -22.12
N ILE A 210 11.45 12.38 -21.91
CA ILE A 210 10.57 12.90 -22.97
C ILE A 210 10.97 14.33 -23.36
N ALA A 211 11.22 15.21 -22.39
CA ALA A 211 11.65 16.59 -22.65
C ALA A 211 12.99 16.66 -23.39
N ALA A 212 13.89 15.71 -23.16
CA ALA A 212 15.15 15.56 -23.89
C ALA A 212 15.00 14.95 -25.30
N GLY A 213 13.78 14.61 -25.73
CA GLY A 213 13.51 14.01 -27.04
C GLY A 213 14.04 12.59 -27.21
N LEU A 214 14.29 11.87 -26.11
CA LEU A 214 14.84 10.51 -26.15
C LEU A 214 13.77 9.45 -26.40
N CYS A 215 12.51 9.75 -26.07
CA CYS A 215 11.35 8.93 -26.41
C CYS A 215 10.07 9.78 -26.40
N ARG A 216 8.99 9.30 -27.04
CA ARG A 216 7.68 9.99 -27.02
C ARG A 216 6.78 9.53 -25.88
N ARG A 217 6.97 8.29 -25.40
CA ARG A 217 6.25 7.69 -24.27
C ARG A 217 7.27 6.99 -23.39
N CYS A 218 7.15 7.18 -22.09
CA CYS A 218 8.07 6.61 -21.11
C CYS A 218 7.32 6.19 -19.85
N LEU A 219 7.55 4.96 -19.39
CA LEU A 219 7.20 4.48 -18.07
C LEU A 219 8.48 4.14 -17.33
N ILE A 220 8.62 4.64 -16.10
CA ILE A 220 9.74 4.34 -15.21
C ILE A 220 9.23 3.46 -14.10
N GLN A 221 9.83 2.29 -13.96
CA GLN A 221 9.69 1.45 -12.79
C GLN A 221 10.94 1.61 -11.95
N VAL A 222 10.77 1.93 -10.67
CA VAL A 222 11.83 1.88 -9.67
C VAL A 222 11.33 1.00 -8.53
N SER A 223 12.19 0.14 -8.02
CA SER A 223 11.91 -0.68 -6.84
C SER A 223 13.00 -0.49 -5.80
N TYR A 224 12.61 -0.52 -4.54
CA TYR A 224 13.52 -0.38 -3.41
C TYR A 224 13.44 -1.58 -2.51
N ALA A 225 14.59 -1.87 -1.94
CA ALA A 225 14.76 -2.65 -0.75
C ALA A 225 14.77 -1.68 0.43
N ILE A 226 13.92 -1.88 1.42
CA ILE A 226 13.87 -1.04 2.61
C ILE A 226 15.23 -1.00 3.36
N ALA A 227 15.60 0.14 3.92
CA ALA A 227 16.95 0.46 4.43
C ALA A 227 18.15 0.19 3.48
N ILE A 228 17.93 -0.18 2.21
CA ILE A 228 18.92 -0.05 1.15
C ILE A 228 18.64 1.28 0.46
N PRO A 229 19.60 2.23 0.48
CA PRO A 229 19.38 3.53 -0.14
C PRO A 229 19.29 3.38 -1.67
N GLU A 230 20.06 2.48 -2.27
CA GLU A 230 20.07 2.24 -3.71
C GLU A 230 18.83 1.47 -4.19
N PRO A 231 18.23 1.85 -5.33
CA PRO A 231 17.14 1.08 -5.91
C PRO A 231 17.60 -0.30 -6.38
N VAL A 232 16.82 -1.32 -6.05
CA VAL A 232 17.06 -2.72 -6.45
C VAL A 232 16.91 -2.87 -7.95
N SER A 233 15.92 -2.18 -8.55
CA SER A 233 15.76 -2.12 -9.99
C SER A 233 15.33 -0.74 -10.46
N ILE A 234 15.81 -0.38 -11.66
CA ILE A 234 15.34 0.75 -12.45
C ILE A 234 15.09 0.22 -13.84
N THR A 235 13.86 0.30 -14.33
CA THR A 235 13.47 -0.17 -15.66
C THR A 235 12.79 0.97 -16.42
N VAL A 236 13.18 1.13 -17.69
CA VAL A 236 12.61 2.15 -18.59
C VAL A 236 11.81 1.46 -19.69
N PHE A 237 10.49 1.66 -19.75
CA PHE A 237 9.68 1.19 -20.88
C PHE A 237 9.35 2.36 -21.80
N HIS A 238 9.84 2.30 -23.04
CA HIS A 238 9.65 3.36 -24.04
C HIS A 238 8.60 3.02 -25.12
N PHE A 239 7.99 1.83 -25.06
CA PHE A 239 6.88 1.40 -25.92
C PHE A 239 7.17 1.53 -27.43
N GLY A 240 8.41 1.27 -27.85
CA GLY A 240 8.82 1.42 -29.26
C GLY A 240 8.92 2.87 -29.74
N THR A 241 8.89 3.85 -28.83
CA THR A 241 8.91 5.28 -29.18
C THR A 241 10.23 5.98 -28.88
N SER A 242 11.30 5.21 -28.61
CA SER A 242 12.63 5.77 -28.41
C SER A 242 13.15 6.40 -29.70
N LYS A 243 14.05 7.37 -29.58
CA LYS A 243 14.80 7.90 -30.71
C LYS A 243 15.53 6.75 -31.42
N THR A 244 15.54 6.76 -32.75
CA THR A 244 16.16 5.72 -33.58
C THR A 244 17.58 5.43 -33.09
N GLY A 245 17.89 4.15 -32.87
CA GLY A 245 19.18 3.68 -32.36
C GLY A 245 19.27 3.53 -30.84
N LEU A 246 18.33 4.07 -30.06
CA LEU A 246 18.32 3.89 -28.60
C LEU A 246 17.48 2.69 -28.18
N THR A 247 18.12 1.77 -27.46
CA THR A 247 17.47 0.63 -26.81
C THR A 247 16.96 0.98 -25.42
N GLN A 248 16.14 0.10 -24.84
CA GLN A 248 15.74 0.18 -23.44
C GLN A 248 16.96 0.18 -22.49
N ALA A 249 17.99 -0.60 -22.78
CA ALA A 249 19.21 -0.66 -21.97
C ALA A 249 19.98 0.68 -22.01
N ASP A 250 20.00 1.34 -23.16
CA ASP A 250 20.62 2.65 -23.32
C ASP A 250 19.91 3.73 -22.52
N LEU A 251 18.57 3.76 -22.58
CA LEU A 251 17.77 4.67 -21.77
C LEU A 251 17.98 4.42 -20.27
N GLN A 252 18.09 3.16 -19.85
CA GLN A 252 18.40 2.81 -18.46
C GLN A 252 19.80 3.28 -18.04
N ARG A 253 20.81 3.18 -18.93
CA ARG A 253 22.15 3.75 -18.69
C ARG A 253 22.10 5.27 -18.54
N ILE A 254 21.36 5.96 -19.41
CA ILE A 254 21.15 7.41 -19.32
C ILE A 254 20.51 7.78 -17.99
N VAL A 255 19.48 7.05 -17.54
CA VAL A 255 18.84 7.29 -16.24
C VAL A 255 19.84 7.13 -15.10
N ARG A 256 20.58 6.03 -15.06
CA ARG A 256 21.59 5.78 -14.00
C ARG A 256 22.71 6.81 -13.99
N HIS A 257 23.07 7.35 -15.15
CA HIS A 257 24.09 8.39 -15.25
C HIS A 257 23.60 9.75 -14.73
N ASN A 258 22.32 10.07 -14.92
CA ASN A 258 21.79 11.39 -14.62
C ASN A 258 21.04 11.51 -13.29
N PHE A 259 20.55 10.40 -12.74
CA PHE A 259 19.67 10.42 -11.57
C PHE A 259 20.22 9.55 -10.46
N ASP A 260 20.44 10.18 -9.32
CA ASP A 260 20.63 9.48 -8.05
C ASP A 260 19.25 9.25 -7.44
N LEU A 261 18.74 8.03 -7.63
CA LEU A 261 17.42 7.64 -7.17
C LEU A 261 17.42 7.15 -5.71
N ARG A 262 18.49 7.38 -4.93
CA ARG A 262 18.41 7.12 -3.49
C ARG A 262 17.41 8.06 -2.81
N PRO A 263 16.64 7.62 -1.80
CA PRO A 263 15.65 8.47 -1.13
C PRO A 263 16.22 9.81 -0.64
N GLY A 264 17.42 9.80 -0.05
CA GLY A 264 18.10 11.02 0.41
C GLY A 264 18.46 11.99 -0.72
N ALA A 265 18.90 11.46 -1.87
CA ALA A 265 19.20 12.26 -3.05
C ALA A 265 17.93 12.83 -3.70
N ILE A 266 16.87 12.04 -3.75
CA ILE A 266 15.54 12.49 -4.23
C ILE A 266 15.03 13.64 -3.35
N ILE A 267 15.12 13.50 -2.02
CA ILE A 267 14.69 14.54 -1.08
C ILE A 267 15.47 15.84 -1.30
N ARG A 268 16.79 15.74 -1.48
CA ARG A 268 17.68 16.87 -1.76
C ARG A 268 17.34 17.53 -3.10
N ASP A 269 17.33 16.76 -4.18
CA ASP A 269 17.25 17.26 -5.55
C ASP A 269 15.87 17.86 -5.87
N LEU A 270 14.81 17.34 -5.24
CA LEU A 270 13.45 17.87 -5.38
C LEU A 270 13.06 18.84 -4.25
N GLY A 271 13.91 19.04 -3.24
CA GLY A 271 13.64 19.90 -2.09
C GLY A 271 12.37 19.50 -1.34
N LEU A 272 12.23 18.20 -1.03
CA LEU A 272 11.02 17.57 -0.47
C LEU A 272 10.80 17.84 1.03
N THR A 273 11.72 18.51 1.70
CA THR A 273 11.53 18.95 3.10
C THR A 273 10.75 20.26 3.22
N ARG A 274 10.45 20.93 2.10
CA ARG A 274 9.66 22.17 2.08
C ARG A 274 8.17 21.89 2.26
N PRO A 275 7.39 22.82 2.85
CA PRO A 275 5.95 22.66 3.07
C PRO A 275 5.13 22.89 1.78
N ILE A 276 5.32 22.06 0.76
CA ILE A 276 4.71 22.21 -0.57
C ILE A 276 3.54 21.25 -0.82
N TYR A 277 3.28 20.31 0.10
CA TYR A 277 2.35 19.19 -0.10
C TYR A 277 0.87 19.55 0.00
N PHE A 278 0.49 20.62 0.70
CA PHE A 278 -0.92 21.02 0.77
C PHE A 278 -1.52 21.27 -0.63
N LYS A 279 -0.70 21.76 -1.56
CA LYS A 279 -1.10 21.99 -2.95
C LYS A 279 -1.22 20.71 -3.77
N THR A 280 -0.52 19.63 -3.41
CA THR A 280 -0.61 18.34 -4.12
C THR A 280 -1.89 17.58 -3.77
N ALA A 281 -2.47 17.86 -2.59
CA ALA A 281 -3.65 17.18 -2.07
C ALA A 281 -4.95 17.44 -2.86
N LYS A 282 -4.91 18.30 -3.89
CA LYS A 282 -6.06 18.62 -4.75
C LYS A 282 -5.60 18.67 -6.21
N TYR A 283 -6.44 18.21 -7.13
CA TYR A 283 -6.20 18.26 -8.59
C TYR A 283 -5.01 17.45 -9.12
N GLY A 284 -4.48 16.52 -8.33
CA GLY A 284 -3.45 15.57 -8.73
C GLY A 284 -2.01 16.05 -8.48
N HIS A 285 -1.14 15.08 -8.24
CA HIS A 285 0.26 15.33 -7.89
C HIS A 285 1.16 15.64 -9.10
N PHE A 286 0.66 15.41 -10.32
CA PHE A 286 1.44 15.55 -11.57
C PHE A 286 0.75 16.53 -12.53
N GLY A 287 1.54 17.16 -13.41
CA GLY A 287 1.07 18.12 -14.40
C GLY A 287 1.03 19.59 -13.93
N ASN A 288 1.11 19.85 -12.62
CA ASN A 288 1.20 21.21 -12.10
C ASN A 288 2.65 21.72 -12.14
N PRO A 289 2.97 22.78 -12.91
CA PRO A 289 4.33 23.26 -13.11
C PRO A 289 5.00 23.84 -11.86
N SER A 290 4.23 24.07 -10.78
CA SER A 290 4.80 24.56 -9.51
C SER A 290 5.50 23.47 -8.68
N PHE A 291 5.35 22.19 -9.04
CA PHE A 291 5.97 21.08 -8.32
C PHE A 291 7.38 20.77 -8.84
N PRO A 292 8.35 20.46 -7.94
CA PRO A 292 9.74 20.29 -8.33
C PRO A 292 9.97 19.10 -9.27
N TRP A 293 9.22 18.00 -9.13
CA TRP A 293 9.28 16.84 -10.04
C TRP A 293 8.63 17.10 -11.40
N GLU A 294 7.96 18.24 -11.59
CA GLU A 294 7.43 18.67 -12.88
C GLU A 294 8.41 19.55 -13.67
N THR A 295 9.57 19.92 -13.11
CA THR A 295 10.64 20.60 -13.84
C THR A 295 11.61 19.57 -14.43
N PRO A 296 11.64 19.36 -15.76
CA PRO A 296 12.51 18.37 -16.38
C PRO A 296 13.99 18.69 -16.11
N LYS A 297 14.77 17.65 -15.80
CA LYS A 297 16.23 17.75 -15.66
C LYS A 297 16.89 17.72 -17.04
N PRO A 298 17.80 18.66 -17.37
CA PRO A 298 18.68 18.52 -18.53
C PRO A 298 19.55 17.26 -18.39
N LEU A 299 19.57 16.42 -19.43
CA LEU A 299 20.27 15.13 -19.41
C LEU A 299 21.62 15.20 -20.12
N GLN A 300 22.63 14.58 -19.54
CA GLN A 300 23.94 14.36 -20.13
C GLN A 300 24.02 12.93 -20.69
N MET A 301 24.57 12.77 -21.89
CA MET A 301 24.71 11.46 -22.51
C MET A 301 25.94 10.75 -21.92
N PRO A 302 25.81 9.49 -21.46
CA PRO A 302 26.95 8.73 -20.97
C PRO A 302 27.91 8.39 -22.12
N ASP A 303 29.20 8.24 -21.82
CA ASP A 303 30.21 7.91 -22.82
C ASP A 303 29.88 6.63 -23.62
N GLY A 304 30.11 6.68 -24.93
CA GLY A 304 29.85 5.56 -25.85
C GLY A 304 28.37 5.36 -26.20
N LEU A 305 27.57 6.44 -26.18
CA LEU A 305 26.15 6.45 -26.48
C LEU A 305 25.74 7.70 -27.27
#